data_AF-A0A1Q8YK72-F1
#
_entry.id   AF-A0A1Q8YK72-F1
#
_cell.length_a   1.000
_cell.length_b   1.000
_cell.length_c   1.000
_cell.angle_alpha   90.00
_cell.angle_beta   90.00
_cell.angle_gamma   90.00
#
_symmetry.space_group_name_H-M   'P 1'
#
loop_
_entity.id
_entity.type
_entity.pdbx_description
1 polymer ?
#
loop_
_entity_poly.entity_id
_entity_poly.type
_entity_poly.pdbx_seq_one_letter_code
_entity_poly.pdbx_strand_id
1 'polypeptide(L)'
;MSFGISPLVVGLAIVALGTSAPEVAVSVGAVLDGNTDIAVGNVVGSSICNVLFIVGISALIAPPVVNIQLIRQEVPILLGASLLLLAYTMFLVVQSRRETQAAKDEFSEAIQPTRARA
;
A
#
# COMPACT_ATOMS: atom_id res chain seq x y z
N MET A 1 -29.19 8.07 -17.97
CA MET A 1 -29.11 7.93 -16.50
C MET A 1 -27.72 8.37 -16.09
N SER A 2 -27.57 9.60 -15.61
CA SER A 2 -26.32 10.06 -15.03
C SER A 2 -26.20 9.35 -13.69
N PHE A 3 -25.25 8.43 -13.52
CA PHE A 3 -24.78 8.08 -12.18
C PHE A 3 -24.50 9.42 -11.48
N GLY A 4 -24.96 9.64 -10.24
CA GLY A 4 -24.91 10.93 -9.52
C GLY A 4 -23.51 11.48 -9.20
N ILE A 5 -22.53 11.17 -10.04
CA ILE A 5 -21.14 11.55 -10.00
C ILE A 5 -20.98 12.79 -10.88
N SER A 6 -20.40 13.85 -10.31
CA SER A 6 -20.11 15.08 -11.06
C SER A 6 -19.12 14.81 -12.21
N PRO A 7 -19.32 15.40 -13.40
CA PRO A 7 -18.35 15.34 -14.50
C PRO A 7 -16.93 15.76 -14.09
N LEU A 8 -16.81 16.64 -13.10
CA LEU A 8 -15.53 17.09 -12.54
C LEU A 8 -14.80 15.94 -11.83
N VAL A 9 -15.51 15.09 -11.08
CA VAL A 9 -14.94 13.94 -10.39
C VAL A 9 -14.42 12.93 -11.39
N VAL A 10 -15.17 12.69 -12.47
CA VAL A 10 -14.75 11.80 -13.57
C VAL A 10 -13.51 12.37 -14.27
N GLY A 11 -13.51 13.68 -14.57
CA GLY A 11 -12.37 14.37 -15.18
C GLY A 11 -11.11 14.28 -14.32
N LEU A 12 -11.22 14.56 -13.01
CA LEU A 12 -10.10 14.43 -12.08
C LEU A 12 -9.57 13.00 -11.99
N ALA A 13 -10.45 12.00 -11.92
CA ALA A 13 -10.03 10.60 -11.85
C ALA A 13 -9.29 10.16 -13.13
N ILE A 14 -9.80 10.52 -14.31
CA ILE A 14 -9.15 10.17 -15.58
C ILE A 14 -7.79 10.87 -15.71
N VAL A 15 -7.70 12.14 -15.33
CA VAL A 15 -6.42 12.87 -15.34
C VAL A 15 -5.42 12.21 -14.41
N ALA A 16 -5.81 11.91 -13.17
CA ALA A 16 -4.95 11.25 -12.20
C ALA A 16 -4.46 9.88 -12.69
N LEU A 17 -5.34 9.07 -13.30
CA LEU A 17 -4.97 7.80 -13.91
C LEU A 17 -4.03 7.99 -15.12
N GLY A 18 -4.32 8.96 -15.98
CA GLY A 18 -3.53 9.25 -17.16
C GLY A 18 -2.12 9.71 -16.84
N THR A 19 -1.95 10.50 -15.78
CA THR A 19 -0.63 10.97 -15.34
C THR A 19 0.27 9.87 -14.80
N SER A 20 -0.30 8.76 -14.27
CA SER A 20 0.46 7.63 -13.71
C SER A 20 0.57 6.43 -14.65
N ALA A 21 -0.10 6.45 -15.80
CA ALA A 21 -0.09 5.36 -16.77
C ALA A 21 1.33 5.08 -17.35
N PRO A 22 2.15 6.10 -17.69
CA PRO A 22 3.52 5.87 -18.14
C PRO A 22 4.38 5.15 -17.09
N GLU A 23 4.25 5.53 -15.82
CA GLU A 23 5.02 4.95 -14.72
C GLU A 23 4.65 3.49 -14.53
N VAL A 24 3.37 3.16 -14.59
CA VAL A 24 2.91 1.77 -14.54
C VAL A 24 3.46 0.98 -15.73
N ALA A 25 3.42 1.54 -16.94
CA ALA A 25 3.97 0.88 -18.14
C ALA A 25 5.48 0.58 -17.99
N VAL A 26 6.27 1.54 -17.49
CA VAL A 26 7.70 1.37 -17.26
C VAL A 26 7.98 0.35 -16.17
N SER A 27 7.30 0.43 -15.02
CA SER A 27 7.49 -0.53 -13.92
C SER A 27 7.09 -1.94 -14.29
N VAL A 28 5.98 -2.12 -15.01
CA VAL A 28 5.55 -3.45 -15.49
C VAL A 28 6.55 -4.00 -16.51
N GLY A 29 6.95 -3.19 -17.50
CA GLY A 29 7.98 -3.59 -18.47
C GLY A 29 9.28 -4.02 -17.80
N ALA A 30 9.77 -3.24 -16.84
CA ALA A 30 10.98 -3.56 -16.09
C ALA A 30 10.87 -4.88 -15.28
N VAL A 31 9.71 -5.17 -14.70
CA VAL A 31 9.48 -6.46 -14.00
C VAL A 31 9.47 -7.62 -14.99
N LEU A 32 8.82 -7.46 -16.16
CA LEU A 32 8.77 -8.49 -17.20
C LEU A 32 10.16 -8.80 -17.78
N ASP A 33 11.02 -7.79 -17.87
CA ASP A 33 12.41 -7.93 -18.31
C ASP A 33 13.35 -8.47 -17.23
N GLY A 34 12.84 -8.76 -16.01
CA GLY A 34 13.63 -9.26 -14.88
C GLY A 34 14.41 -8.18 -14.12
N ASN A 35 14.22 -6.90 -14.46
CA ASN A 35 14.96 -5.76 -13.91
C ASN A 35 14.17 -5.08 -12.79
N THR A 36 14.00 -5.77 -11.67
CA THR A 36 13.16 -5.29 -10.54
C THR A 36 13.70 -3.99 -9.91
N ASP A 37 15.02 -3.78 -9.94
CA ASP A 37 15.65 -2.56 -9.42
C ASP A 37 15.18 -1.29 -10.15
N ILE A 38 14.99 -1.39 -11.47
CA ILE A 38 14.48 -0.29 -12.30
C ILE A 38 13.02 -0.03 -11.95
N ALA A 39 12.22 -1.08 -11.74
CA ALA A 39 10.82 -0.94 -11.37
C ALA A 39 10.65 -0.22 -10.02
N VAL A 40 11.47 -0.58 -9.03
CA VAL A 40 11.47 0.08 -7.70
C VAL A 40 11.96 1.52 -7.82
N GLY A 41 13.04 1.75 -8.57
CA GLY A 41 13.58 3.10 -8.83
C GLY A 41 12.54 4.02 -9.47
N ASN A 42 11.76 3.52 -10.43
CA ASN A 42 10.70 4.26 -11.07
C ASN A 42 9.56 4.64 -10.10
N VAL A 43 9.08 3.70 -9.28
CA VAL A 43 7.99 3.96 -8.34
C VAL A 43 8.40 4.97 -7.26
N VAL A 44 9.59 4.79 -6.68
CA VAL A 44 10.10 5.67 -5.62
C VAL A 44 10.46 7.03 -6.19
N GLY A 45 11.16 7.08 -7.32
CA GLY A 45 11.57 8.32 -7.98
C GLY A 45 10.37 9.17 -8.39
N SER A 46 9.36 8.56 -9.03
CA SER A 46 8.15 9.27 -9.46
C SER A 46 7.34 9.83 -8.28
N SER A 47 7.26 9.10 -7.17
CA SER A 47 6.60 9.59 -5.94
C SER A 47 7.32 10.81 -5.36
N ILE A 48 8.66 10.78 -5.33
CA ILE A 48 9.48 11.90 -4.85
C ILE A 48 9.31 13.12 -5.76
N CYS A 49 9.37 12.94 -7.07
CA CYS A 49 9.15 14.01 -8.05
C CYS A 49 7.74 14.61 -7.94
N ASN A 50 6.71 13.79 -7.75
CA ASN A 50 5.34 14.29 -7.60
C ASN A 50 5.18 15.19 -6.38
N VAL A 51 5.78 14.83 -5.25
CA VAL A 51 5.68 15.64 -4.02
C VAL A 51 6.59 16.87 -4.07
N LEU A 52 7.85 16.71 -4.46
CA LEU A 52 8.82 17.80 -4.41
C LEU A 52 8.67 18.77 -5.58
N PHE A 53 8.50 18.23 -6.80
CA PHE A 53 8.50 19.04 -8.02
C PHE A 53 7.10 19.49 -8.38
N ILE A 54 6.14 18.57 -8.53
CA ILE A 54 4.77 18.95 -8.93
C ILE A 54 4.11 19.75 -7.80
N VAL A 55 3.94 19.15 -6.62
CA VAL A 55 3.29 19.84 -5.49
C VAL A 55 4.11 21.05 -5.02
N GLY A 56 5.44 20.94 -4.96
CA GLY A 56 6.30 22.06 -4.56
C GLY A 56 6.20 23.27 -5.50
N ILE A 57 6.29 23.07 -6.83
CA ILE A 57 6.13 24.16 -7.79
C ILE A 57 4.69 24.68 -7.81
N SER A 58 3.68 23.80 -7.76
CA SER A 58 2.29 24.22 -7.66
C SER A 58 2.06 25.10 -6.43
N ALA A 59 2.65 24.78 -5.28
CA ALA A 59 2.53 25.59 -4.07
C ALA A 59 3.21 26.97 -4.18
N LEU A 60 4.27 27.09 -4.99
CA LEU A 60 4.91 28.38 -5.27
C LEU A 60 4.06 29.27 -6.18
N ILE A 61 3.36 28.68 -7.16
CA ILE A 61 2.53 29.41 -8.13
C ILE A 61 1.14 29.73 -7.56
N ALA A 62 0.50 28.73 -6.96
CA ALA A 62 -0.85 28.80 -6.43
C ALA A 62 -0.89 28.06 -5.08
N PRO A 63 -0.67 28.76 -3.95
CA PRO A 63 -0.66 28.15 -2.64
C PRO A 63 -1.95 27.38 -2.36
N PRO A 64 -1.90 26.09 -2.03
CA PRO A 64 -3.10 25.30 -1.80
C PRO A 64 -3.84 25.82 -0.57
N VAL A 65 -5.13 26.11 -0.72
CA VAL A 65 -5.99 26.51 0.40
C VAL A 65 -6.40 25.25 1.16
N VAL A 66 -5.70 24.98 2.26
CA VAL A 66 -5.97 23.82 3.11
C VAL A 66 -6.98 24.19 4.19
N ASN A 67 -8.13 23.54 4.20
CA ASN A 67 -9.11 23.76 5.26
C ASN A 67 -8.68 22.98 6.52
N ILE A 68 -8.39 23.70 7.61
CA ILE A 68 -7.97 23.10 8.89
C ILE A 68 -9.01 22.09 9.43
N GLN A 69 -10.29 22.26 9.09
CA GLN A 69 -11.35 21.33 9.44
C GLN A 69 -11.17 19.97 8.75
N LEU A 70 -10.76 19.96 7.48
CA LEU A 70 -10.46 18.72 6.76
C LEU A 70 -9.30 17.99 7.42
N ILE A 71 -8.24 18.71 7.80
CA ILE A 71 -7.09 18.11 8.49
C ILE A 71 -7.52 17.49 9.83
N ARG A 72 -8.34 18.18 10.63
CA ARG A 72 -8.81 17.66 11.92
C ARG A 72 -9.73 16.44 11.80
N GLN A 73 -10.37 16.23 10.64
CA GLN A 73 -11.26 15.09 10.42
C GLN A 73 -10.52 13.93 9.74
N GLU A 74 -9.79 14.20 8.66
CA GLU A 74 -9.11 13.20 7.85
C GLU A 74 -7.90 12.60 8.59
N VAL A 75 -7.11 13.41 9.32
CA VAL A 75 -5.89 12.92 9.98
C VAL A 75 -6.19 11.89 11.07
N PRO A 76 -7.15 12.10 12.01
CA PRO A 76 -7.49 11.07 12.99
C PRO A 76 -8.11 9.82 12.37
N ILE A 77 -8.92 9.97 11.30
CA ILE A 77 -9.51 8.84 10.58
C ILE A 77 -8.39 8.02 9.91
N LEU A 78 -7.44 8.69 9.25
CA LEU A 78 -6.30 8.06 8.59
C LEU A 78 -5.43 7.32 9.62
N LEU A 79 -5.07 7.98 10.72
CA LEU A 79 -4.30 7.37 11.81
C LEU A 79 -5.03 6.17 12.41
N GLY A 80 -6.34 6.30 12.66
CA GLY A 80 -7.18 5.22 13.17
C GLY A 80 -7.23 4.04 12.21
N ALA A 81 -7.43 4.28 10.92
CA ALA A 81 -7.45 3.25 9.90
C ALA A 81 -6.10 2.53 9.77
N SER A 82 -4.98 3.27 9.78
CA SER A 82 -3.64 2.69 9.77
C SER A 82 -3.38 1.83 11.00
N LEU A 83 -3.78 2.29 12.19
CA LEU A 83 -3.58 1.53 13.43
C LEU A 83 -4.44 0.27 13.47
N LEU A 84 -5.68 0.35 12.97
CA LEU A 84 -6.60 -0.78 12.86
C LEU A 84 -6.05 -1.83 11.89
N LEU A 85 -5.55 -1.40 10.73
CA LEU A 85 -4.93 -2.28 9.74
C LEU A 85 -3.69 -2.96 10.32
N LEU A 86 -2.84 -2.22 11.04
CA LEU A 86 -1.67 -2.78 11.72
C LEU A 86 -2.07 -3.81 12.79
N ALA A 87 -3.06 -3.48 13.62
CA ALA A 87 -3.58 -4.39 14.63
C ALA A 87 -4.16 -5.67 13.99
N TYR A 88 -4.90 -5.53 12.89
CA TYR A 88 -5.44 -6.66 12.14
C TYR A 88 -4.32 -7.54 11.56
N THR A 89 -3.31 -6.96 10.92
CA THR A 89 -2.16 -7.70 10.42
C THR A 89 -1.40 -8.40 11.54
N MET A 90 -1.16 -7.71 12.66
CA MET A 90 -0.48 -8.30 13.83
C MET A 90 -1.28 -9.47 14.41
N PHE A 91 -2.60 -9.32 14.51
CA PHE A 91 -3.50 -10.38 14.98
C PHE A 91 -3.46 -11.61 14.06
N LEU A 92 -3.56 -11.42 12.74
CA LEU A 92 -3.45 -12.51 11.77
C LEU A 92 -2.08 -13.20 11.81
N VAL A 93 -1.00 -12.43 11.97
CA VAL A 93 0.35 -12.99 12.09
C VAL A 93 0.48 -13.84 13.35
N VAL A 94 -0.06 -13.40 14.49
CA VAL A 94 -0.02 -14.17 15.75
C VAL A 94 -0.86 -15.44 15.66
N GLN A 95 -2.05 -15.37 15.06
CA GLN A 95 -2.90 -16.55 14.76
C GLN A 95 -2.15 -17.57 13.89
N SER A 96 -1.60 -17.11 12.76
CA SER A 96 -0.85 -17.96 11.83
C SER A 96 0.35 -18.65 12.49
N ARG A 97 1.05 -17.95 13.39
CA ARG A 97 2.16 -18.52 14.16
C ARG A 97 1.70 -19.62 15.13
N ARG A 98 0.53 -19.46 15.77
CA ARG A 98 -0.02 -20.43 16.72
C ARG A 98 -0.42 -21.74 16.06
N GLU A 99 -1.04 -21.68 14.88
CA GLU A 99 -1.40 -22.89 14.10
C GLU A 99 -0.16 -23.65 13.64
N THR A 100 0.89 -22.93 13.22
CA THR A 100 2.17 -23.54 12.81
C THR A 100 2.89 -24.21 13.98
N GLN A 101 2.73 -23.69 15.19
CA GLN A 101 3.39 -24.22 16.38
C GLN A 101 2.67 -25.46 16.92
N ALA A 102 1.34 -25.45 16.98
CA ALA A 102 0.54 -26.62 17.34
C ALA A 102 0.78 -27.82 16.41
N ALA A 103 0.88 -27.58 15.09
CA ALA A 103 1.18 -28.62 14.12
C ALA A 103 2.61 -29.21 14.27
N LYS A 104 3.58 -28.42 14.75
CA LYS A 104 4.95 -28.88 15.00
C LYS A 104 5.07 -29.67 16.30
N ASP A 105 4.33 -29.27 17.34
CA ASP A 105 4.31 -29.95 18.62
C ASP A 105 3.65 -31.35 18.48
N GLU A 106 2.54 -31.44 17.74
CA GLU A 106 1.88 -32.72 17.42
C GLU A 106 2.79 -33.65 16.59
N PHE A 107 3.54 -33.11 15.63
CA PHE A 107 4.48 -33.90 14.82
C PHE A 107 5.71 -34.35 15.63
N SER A 108 6.17 -33.57 16.61
CA SER A 108 7.28 -33.94 17.52
C SER A 108 6.87 -35.04 18.49
N GLU A 109 5.64 -34.96 19.04
CA GLU A 109 5.08 -35.98 19.92
C GLU A 109 4.79 -37.29 19.18
N ALA A 110 4.34 -37.23 17.92
CA ALA A 110 4.15 -38.41 17.08
C ALA A 110 5.47 -39.11 16.66
N ILE A 111 6.60 -38.38 16.58
CA ILE A 111 7.92 -38.94 16.24
C ILE A 111 8.64 -39.53 17.48
N GLN A 112 8.32 -39.05 18.68
CA GLN A 112 8.92 -39.52 19.94
C GLN A 112 8.69 -41.02 20.27
N PRO A 113 7.51 -41.64 20.08
CA PRO A 113 7.29 -43.07 20.34
C PRO A 113 8.04 -43.98 19.36
N THR A 114 8.40 -43.50 18.16
CA THR A 114 9.19 -44.26 17.18
C THR A 114 10.68 -44.32 17.54
N ARG A 115 11.21 -43.28 18.19
CA ARG A 115 12.63 -43.22 18.59
C ARG A 115 12.97 -43.99 19.87
N ALA A 116 11.96 -44.36 20.67
CA ALA A 116 12.13 -45.13 21.91
C ALA A 116 12.16 -46.67 21.70
N ARG A 117 12.01 -47.15 20.45
CA ARG A 117 12.02 -48.58 20.10
C ARG A 117 13.18 -49.02 19.20
N ALA A 118 14.17 -48.16 18.95
CA ALA A 118 15.38 -48.47 18.18
C ALA A 118 16.59 -48.65 19.10
#